data_AF-A0A182QK48-F1
#
_entry.id   AF-A0A182QK48-F1
#
_cell.length_a   1.000
_cell.length_b   1.000
_cell.length_c   1.000
_cell.angle_alpha   90.00
_cell.angle_beta   90.00
_cell.angle_gamma   90.00
#
_symmetry.space_group_name_H-M   'P 1'
#
loop_
_entity.id
_entity.type
_entity.pdbx_description
1 polymer ?
#
loop_
_entity_poly.entity_id
_entity_poly.type
_entity_poly.pdbx_seq_one_letter_code
_entity_poly.pdbx_strand_id
1 'polypeptide(L)'
;MSTNCQDLKSMIPQLVLATSISLEIEKDLREIFYRSRTFPVRASPSLPIMAADPIHRYERLIARQRFLLRLIGIDSYDPHFRIHLLTAGVVFLATLFLVISLYDLYHFRADRFNFVFVLITIFFATIGIARISVHLCYRGLLSTLLEETYRTYRAVRLSDTRQQRILHWYTRLFERAVLLYSATFMGTAVIGAFLPLGIYLATGERVLPYGVVIPYVNETSRQGYAMNYAYQVSCIVWTPPGLIASECMMFALVLNICIQYDLLAVQLLDLDELIRRPKEDGTRSRLIARQLRNIVRDQQRLMRFIGNIEQSHTIMSGVEVLSLGMQIVITLFVVQLSLWLPGLALIPTFSLQLFLFCLLGTVIEHKGDTFADAVYSVAWHQLSPADQRIFRLLLLVSQQPKTLTCGRTTRVSLKLFVNMSQKFYSIFMMLRSF
;
A
#
# COMPACT_ATOMS: atom_id res chain seq x y z
N MET A 1 26.56 32.84 -0.41
CA MET A 1 26.05 31.45 -0.49
C MET A 1 25.88 30.77 0.88
N SER A 2 26.28 31.38 2.00
CA SER A 2 26.06 30.83 3.36
C SER A 2 24.66 31.10 3.95
N THR A 3 24.00 32.18 3.54
CA THR A 3 22.65 32.57 4.02
C THR A 3 21.53 31.66 3.50
N ASN A 4 21.56 31.23 2.24
CA ASN A 4 20.56 30.27 1.69
C ASN A 4 20.62 28.86 2.33
N CYS A 5 21.74 28.49 2.96
CA CYS A 5 21.90 27.18 3.60
C CYS A 5 21.25 27.12 4.99
N GLN A 6 21.17 28.27 5.70
CA GLN A 6 20.44 28.36 6.97
C GLN A 6 18.93 28.41 6.76
N ASP A 7 18.45 29.09 5.72
CA ASP A 7 17.02 29.18 5.42
C ASP A 7 16.44 27.82 4.96
N LEU A 8 17.18 27.03 4.19
CA LEU A 8 16.74 25.67 3.80
C LEU A 8 16.81 24.66 4.97
N LYS A 9 17.76 24.84 5.90
CA LYS A 9 17.84 24.05 7.15
C LYS A 9 16.69 24.37 8.11
N SER A 10 16.09 25.56 8.00
CA SER A 10 14.87 25.94 8.74
C SER A 10 13.58 25.28 8.21
N MET A 11 13.65 24.57 7.07
CA MET A 11 12.55 23.74 6.54
C MET A 11 12.55 22.30 7.06
N ILE A 12 13.55 21.85 7.82
CA ILE A 12 13.57 20.49 8.40
C ILE A 12 12.50 20.27 9.51
N PRO A 13 12.05 21.29 10.28
CA PRO A 13 10.80 21.23 11.04
C PRO A 13 9.57 20.91 10.17
N GLN A 14 9.64 20.98 8.84
CA GLN A 14 8.58 20.48 7.96
C GLN A 14 8.48 18.95 7.92
N LEU A 15 9.46 18.19 8.43
CA LEU A 15 9.25 16.77 8.74
C LEU A 15 8.31 16.58 9.94
N VAL A 16 8.37 17.48 10.93
CA VAL A 16 7.40 17.54 12.03
C VAL A 16 6.05 18.06 11.51
N LEU A 17 6.08 18.98 10.55
CA LEU A 17 4.88 19.37 9.81
C LEU A 17 4.34 18.21 8.97
N ALA A 18 5.16 17.31 8.44
CA ALA A 18 4.71 16.11 7.73
C ALA A 18 4.09 15.08 8.69
N THR A 19 4.54 14.99 9.95
CA THR A 19 3.85 14.21 11.00
C THR A 19 2.58 14.89 11.47
N SER A 20 2.55 16.23 11.61
CA SER A 20 1.32 16.99 11.91
C SER A 20 0.32 16.95 10.76
N ILE A 21 0.77 17.06 9.52
CA ILE A 21 0.00 16.87 8.29
C ILE A 21 -0.41 15.40 8.18
N SER A 22 0.39 14.42 8.61
CA SER A 22 -0.05 13.01 8.66
C SER A 22 -1.10 12.77 9.74
N LEU A 23 -1.05 13.50 10.86
CA LEU A 23 -2.07 13.48 11.92
C LEU A 23 -3.34 14.24 11.52
N GLU A 24 -3.21 15.30 10.72
CA GLU A 24 -4.30 16.11 10.18
C GLU A 24 -4.94 15.41 8.98
N ILE A 25 -4.15 14.79 8.11
CA ILE A 25 -4.59 13.83 7.08
C ILE A 25 -5.15 12.56 7.73
N GLU A 26 -4.63 12.09 8.87
CA GLU A 26 -5.27 10.99 9.61
C GLU A 26 -6.63 11.43 10.16
N LYS A 27 -6.73 12.65 10.72
CA LYS A 27 -8.01 13.20 11.17
C LYS A 27 -8.97 13.43 10.02
N ASP A 28 -8.51 13.93 8.88
CA ASP A 28 -9.28 14.20 7.66
C ASP A 28 -9.66 12.92 6.94
N LEU A 29 -8.78 11.91 6.89
CA LEU A 29 -9.09 10.58 6.37
C LEU A 29 -10.02 9.86 7.32
N ARG A 30 -9.80 9.92 8.64
CA ARG A 30 -10.78 9.47 9.63
C ARG A 30 -12.08 10.22 9.46
N GLU A 31 -12.09 11.53 9.18
CA GLU A 31 -13.28 12.34 8.89
C GLU A 31 -13.92 11.98 7.56
N ILE A 32 -13.16 11.60 6.53
CA ILE A 32 -13.67 11.14 5.22
C ILE A 32 -14.28 9.74 5.37
N PHE A 33 -13.61 8.84 6.10
CA PHE A 33 -14.13 7.52 6.47
C PHE A 33 -15.26 7.62 7.51
N TYR A 34 -15.28 8.64 8.37
CA TYR A 34 -16.33 8.91 9.35
C TYR A 34 -17.52 9.62 8.71
N ARG A 35 -17.33 10.55 7.77
CA ARG A 35 -18.36 11.08 6.87
C ARG A 35 -18.87 10.00 5.92
N SER A 36 -18.12 8.93 5.70
CA SER A 36 -18.66 7.71 5.09
C SER A 36 -19.56 6.89 6.04
N ARG A 37 -19.58 7.16 7.37
CA ARG A 37 -20.65 6.66 8.29
C ARG A 37 -22.00 7.24 7.94
N THR A 38 -22.04 8.49 7.46
CA THR A 38 -23.25 9.02 6.82
C THR A 38 -23.27 8.54 5.38
N PHE A 39 -23.83 7.35 5.16
CA PHE A 39 -24.44 7.05 3.86
C PHE A 39 -25.18 8.33 3.39
N PRO A 40 -25.09 8.75 2.11
CA PRO A 40 -26.03 9.73 1.60
C PRO A 40 -27.40 9.03 1.50
N VAL A 41 -28.09 8.90 2.63
CA VAL A 41 -29.50 8.49 2.71
C VAL A 41 -30.40 9.68 2.35
N ARG A 42 -29.85 10.90 2.27
CA ARG A 42 -30.56 12.03 1.68
C ARG A 42 -30.39 12.02 0.16
N ALA A 43 -31.52 11.82 -0.51
CA ALA A 43 -31.68 11.99 -1.95
C ALA A 43 -31.07 13.32 -2.40
N SER A 44 -30.09 13.26 -3.30
CA SER A 44 -29.80 14.35 -4.23
C SER A 44 -30.08 13.82 -5.64
N PRO A 45 -30.56 14.69 -6.55
CA PRO A 45 -31.33 14.27 -7.70
C PRO A 45 -30.46 13.57 -8.74
N SER A 46 -30.98 12.45 -9.26
CA SER A 46 -30.65 11.78 -10.53
C SER A 46 -29.28 12.13 -11.15
N LEU A 47 -28.23 11.38 -10.78
CA LEU A 47 -27.08 11.25 -11.65
C LEU A 47 -27.50 10.47 -12.91
N PRO A 48 -27.17 10.95 -14.12
CA PRO A 48 -27.63 10.35 -15.35
C PRO A 48 -27.10 8.92 -15.51
N ILE A 49 -28.03 8.05 -15.90
CA ILE A 49 -27.89 6.62 -16.14
C ILE A 49 -27.03 6.41 -17.39
N MET A 50 -25.71 6.50 -17.25
CA MET A 50 -24.70 5.91 -18.16
C MET A 50 -23.35 5.68 -17.44
N ALA A 51 -23.32 5.55 -16.10
CA ALA A 51 -22.10 5.23 -15.40
C ALA A 51 -21.72 3.77 -15.67
N ALA A 52 -20.58 3.54 -16.35
CA ALA A 52 -20.06 2.21 -16.63
C ALA A 52 -20.04 1.35 -15.35
N ASP A 53 -20.47 0.09 -15.49
CA ASP A 53 -20.55 -0.90 -14.43
C ASP A 53 -19.22 -0.96 -13.62
N PRO A 54 -19.25 -0.84 -12.28
CA PRO A 54 -18.07 -0.69 -11.44
C PRO A 54 -17.09 -1.85 -11.63
N ILE A 55 -17.58 -3.05 -11.95
CA ILE A 55 -16.72 -4.20 -12.25
C ILE A 55 -15.86 -3.96 -13.50
N HIS A 56 -16.41 -3.36 -14.56
CA HIS A 56 -15.68 -3.10 -15.80
C HIS A 56 -14.57 -2.06 -15.57
N ARG A 57 -14.83 -1.07 -14.70
CA ARG A 57 -13.82 -0.09 -14.31
C ARG A 57 -12.73 -0.73 -13.45
N TYR A 58 -13.10 -1.56 -12.48
CA TYR A 58 -12.17 -2.33 -11.67
C TYR A 58 -11.30 -3.26 -12.53
N GLU A 59 -11.90 -4.01 -13.46
CA GLU A 59 -11.20 -4.89 -14.40
C GLU A 59 -10.18 -4.12 -15.24
N ARG A 60 -10.53 -2.93 -15.75
CA ARG A 60 -9.60 -2.08 -16.51
C ARG A 60 -8.42 -1.64 -15.66
N LEU A 61 -8.64 -1.28 -14.40
CA LEU A 61 -7.57 -0.87 -13.48
C LEU A 61 -6.65 -2.04 -13.17
N ILE A 62 -7.20 -3.21 -12.83
CA ILE A 62 -6.42 -4.42 -12.59
C ILE A 62 -5.66 -4.85 -13.83
N ALA A 63 -6.29 -4.82 -15.02
CA ALA A 63 -5.64 -5.18 -16.28
C ALA A 63 -4.42 -4.29 -16.57
N ARG A 64 -4.48 -2.99 -16.25
CA ARG A 64 -3.32 -2.10 -16.36
C ARG A 64 -2.19 -2.51 -15.41
N GLN A 65 -2.49 -2.83 -14.15
CA GLN A 65 -1.47 -3.28 -13.20
C GLN A 65 -0.87 -4.64 -13.60
N ARG A 66 -1.71 -5.59 -14.02
CA ARG A 66 -1.25 -6.89 -14.53
C ARG A 66 -0.42 -6.76 -15.79
N PHE A 67 -0.75 -5.82 -16.68
CA PHE A 67 0.06 -5.55 -17.86
C PHE A 67 1.48 -5.10 -17.48
N LEU A 68 1.63 -4.20 -16.50
CA LEU A 68 2.94 -3.78 -16.00
C LEU A 68 3.70 -4.95 -15.36
N LEU A 69 3.04 -5.77 -14.54
CA LEU A 69 3.65 -6.98 -13.96
C LEU A 69 4.05 -7.99 -15.03
N ARG A 70 3.25 -8.14 -16.09
CA ARG A 70 3.53 -9.03 -17.21
C ARG A 70 4.70 -8.54 -18.06
N LEU A 71 4.84 -7.23 -18.26
CA LEU A 71 5.98 -6.63 -18.95
C LEU A 71 7.30 -6.94 -18.24
N ILE A 72 7.26 -6.99 -16.90
CA ILE A 72 8.40 -7.37 -16.04
C ILE A 72 8.54 -8.91 -15.95
N GLY A 73 7.50 -9.67 -16.30
CA GLY A 73 7.52 -11.14 -16.27
C GLY A 73 7.12 -11.74 -14.91
N ILE A 74 6.36 -11.02 -14.09
CA ILE A 74 5.94 -11.43 -12.73
C ILE A 74 4.41 -11.30 -12.55
N ASP A 75 3.59 -11.56 -13.58
CA ASP A 75 2.11 -11.57 -13.44
C ASP A 75 1.62 -12.84 -12.69
N SER A 76 1.92 -12.91 -11.39
CA SER A 76 1.57 -14.04 -10.52
C SER A 76 0.09 -14.08 -10.14
N TYR A 77 -0.69 -13.09 -10.62
CA TYR A 77 -2.14 -13.06 -10.48
C TYR A 77 -2.85 -13.82 -11.59
N ASP A 78 -2.16 -14.21 -12.67
CA ASP A 78 -2.69 -15.14 -13.65
C ASP A 78 -2.71 -16.57 -13.10
N PRO A 79 -3.86 -17.27 -13.08
CA PRO A 79 -3.92 -18.67 -12.69
C PRO A 79 -3.01 -19.60 -13.51
N HIS A 80 -2.70 -19.23 -14.76
CA HIS A 80 -1.84 -20.00 -15.66
C HIS A 80 -0.38 -19.57 -15.62
N PHE A 81 0.00 -18.68 -14.70
CA PHE A 81 1.35 -18.17 -14.59
C PHE A 81 2.36 -19.30 -14.35
N ARG A 82 3.37 -19.38 -15.23
CA ARG A 82 4.53 -20.26 -15.09
C ARG A 82 5.80 -19.40 -15.05
N ILE A 83 6.83 -19.92 -14.41
CA ILE A 83 8.13 -19.24 -14.40
C ILE A 83 8.69 -19.32 -15.82
N HIS A 84 8.80 -18.18 -16.48
CA HIS A 84 9.36 -18.05 -17.82
C HIS A 84 10.78 -17.47 -17.76
N LEU A 85 11.47 -17.46 -18.91
CA LEU A 85 12.80 -16.89 -19.04
C LEU A 85 12.85 -15.41 -18.60
N LEU A 86 11.78 -14.64 -18.85
CA LEU A 86 11.66 -13.25 -18.39
C LEU A 86 11.67 -13.14 -16.85
N THR A 87 10.93 -14.02 -16.17
CA THR A 87 10.90 -14.09 -14.70
C THR A 87 12.30 -14.41 -14.15
N ALA A 88 12.99 -15.38 -14.74
CA ALA A 88 14.36 -15.71 -14.38
C ALA A 88 15.32 -14.55 -14.64
N GLY A 89 15.14 -13.83 -15.76
CA GLY A 89 15.89 -12.63 -16.11
C GLY A 89 15.73 -11.50 -15.10
N VAL A 90 14.51 -11.23 -14.60
CA VAL A 90 14.29 -10.20 -13.58
C VAL A 90 14.83 -10.59 -12.21
N VAL A 91 14.70 -11.86 -11.82
CA VAL A 91 15.35 -12.35 -10.59
C VAL A 91 16.87 -12.22 -10.70
N PHE A 92 17.44 -12.59 -11.85
CA PHE A 92 18.85 -12.41 -12.12
C PHE A 92 19.26 -10.94 -12.08
N LEU A 93 18.51 -10.04 -12.71
CA LEU A 93 18.83 -8.61 -12.71
C LEU A 93 18.74 -8.01 -11.30
N ALA A 94 17.73 -8.37 -10.51
CA ALA A 94 17.58 -7.90 -9.13
C ALA A 94 18.70 -8.41 -8.21
N THR A 95 19.09 -9.69 -8.37
CA THR A 95 20.21 -10.27 -7.61
C THR A 95 21.55 -9.69 -8.04
N LEU A 96 21.77 -9.51 -9.35
CA LEU A 96 22.95 -8.84 -9.89
C LEU A 96 23.07 -7.41 -9.37
N PHE A 97 21.98 -6.65 -9.37
CA PHE A 97 21.94 -5.29 -8.81
C PHE A 97 22.37 -5.29 -7.34
N LEU A 98 21.84 -6.21 -6.52
CA LEU A 98 22.23 -6.34 -5.11
C LEU A 98 23.73 -6.68 -4.96
N VAL A 99 24.25 -7.60 -5.77
CA VAL A 99 25.68 -7.98 -5.73
C VAL A 99 26.58 -6.81 -6.10
N ILE A 100 26.21 -6.03 -7.13
CA ILE A 100 26.95 -4.83 -7.51
C ILE A 100 26.91 -3.80 -6.38
N SER A 101 25.75 -3.55 -5.77
CA SER A 101 25.65 -2.62 -4.64
C SER A 101 26.47 -3.08 -3.41
N LEU A 102 26.60 -4.38 -3.16
CA LEU A 102 27.47 -4.90 -2.10
C LEU A 102 28.95 -4.71 -2.43
N TYR A 103 29.34 -4.87 -3.70
CA TYR A 103 30.69 -4.53 -4.16
C TYR A 103 30.98 -3.04 -3.97
N ASP A 104 30.05 -2.16 -4.37
CA ASP A 104 30.21 -0.71 -4.24
C ASP A 104 30.31 -0.27 -2.78
N LEU A 105 29.59 -0.95 -1.88
CA LEU A 105 29.67 -0.70 -0.44
C LEU A 105 31.10 -0.95 0.08
N TYR A 106 31.77 -1.98 -0.43
CA TYR A 106 33.17 -2.25 -0.10
C TYR A 106 34.13 -1.28 -0.81
N HIS A 107 33.87 -0.97 -2.08
CA HIS A 107 34.69 -0.06 -2.88
C HIS A 107 34.73 1.36 -2.28
N PHE A 108 33.56 1.91 -1.94
CA PHE A 108 33.40 3.25 -1.36
C PHE A 108 33.61 3.32 0.15
N ARG A 109 34.17 2.29 0.81
CA ARG A 109 34.36 2.26 2.28
C ARG A 109 35.13 3.45 2.86
N ALA A 110 35.97 4.08 2.05
CA ALA A 110 36.74 5.27 2.45
C ALA A 110 35.98 6.58 2.17
N ASP A 111 35.03 6.58 1.25
CA ASP A 111 34.21 7.73 0.87
C ASP A 111 32.86 7.66 1.58
N ARG A 112 32.72 8.47 2.63
CA ARG A 112 31.53 8.48 3.48
C ARG A 112 30.25 8.84 2.72
N PHE A 113 30.32 9.71 1.71
CA PHE A 113 29.12 10.15 1.00
C PHE A 113 28.61 9.04 0.07
N ASN A 114 29.49 8.49 -0.75
CA ASN A 114 29.14 7.40 -1.67
C ASN A 114 28.78 6.11 -0.93
N PHE A 115 29.47 5.79 0.18
CA PHE A 115 29.12 4.66 1.04
C PHE A 115 27.67 4.72 1.54
N VAL A 116 27.27 5.89 2.03
CA VAL A 116 25.91 6.09 2.56
C VAL A 116 24.87 6.05 1.45
N PHE A 117 25.22 6.58 0.26
CA PHE A 117 24.33 6.56 -0.88
C PHE A 117 24.08 5.13 -1.42
N VAL A 118 25.13 4.31 -1.47
CA VAL A 118 25.02 2.87 -1.77
C VAL A 118 24.09 2.18 -0.77
N LEU A 119 24.21 2.50 0.52
CA LEU A 119 23.36 1.89 1.55
C LEU A 119 21.86 2.15 1.33
N ILE A 120 21.49 3.35 0.88
CA ILE A 120 20.09 3.67 0.49
C ILE A 120 19.65 2.76 -0.67
N THR A 121 20.50 2.57 -1.68
CA THR A 121 20.18 1.73 -2.85
C THR A 121 20.03 0.25 -2.49
N ILE A 122 20.82 -0.27 -1.54
CA ILE A 122 20.69 -1.64 -1.03
C ILE A 122 19.30 -1.84 -0.41
N PHE A 123 18.81 -0.89 0.39
CA PHE A 123 17.47 -0.99 0.97
C PHE A 123 16.34 -0.93 -0.08
N PHE A 124 16.57 -0.28 -1.23
CA PHE A 124 15.63 -0.37 -2.36
C PHE A 124 15.64 -1.76 -3.00
N ALA A 125 16.83 -2.33 -3.20
CA ALA A 125 16.98 -3.68 -3.72
C ALA A 125 16.31 -4.72 -2.81
N THR A 126 16.44 -4.58 -1.49
CA THR A 126 15.78 -5.49 -0.52
C THR A 126 14.27 -5.44 -0.61
N ILE A 127 13.67 -4.25 -0.77
CA ILE A 127 12.21 -4.10 -1.00
C ILE A 127 11.81 -4.78 -2.31
N GLY A 128 12.55 -4.56 -3.39
CA GLY A 128 12.29 -5.18 -4.69
C GLY A 128 12.34 -6.71 -4.62
N ILE A 129 13.40 -7.26 -4.04
CA ILE A 129 13.56 -8.72 -3.87
C ILE A 129 12.46 -9.30 -2.97
N ALA A 130 12.07 -8.61 -1.89
CA ALA A 130 10.99 -9.04 -1.03
C ALA A 130 9.64 -9.09 -1.77
N ARG A 131 9.34 -8.11 -2.64
CA ARG A 131 8.12 -8.12 -3.45
C ARG A 131 8.14 -9.21 -4.52
N ILE A 132 9.28 -9.41 -5.18
CA ILE A 132 9.47 -10.51 -6.14
C ILE A 132 9.27 -11.86 -5.44
N SER A 133 9.83 -12.06 -4.24
CA SER A 133 9.68 -13.32 -3.51
C SER A 133 8.24 -13.61 -3.13
N VAL A 134 7.45 -12.60 -2.73
CA VAL A 134 6.01 -12.77 -2.49
C VAL A 134 5.29 -13.25 -3.74
N HIS A 135 5.55 -12.61 -4.89
CA HIS A 135 4.93 -13.00 -6.16
C HIS A 135 5.26 -14.44 -6.56
N LEU A 136 6.52 -14.86 -6.41
CA LEU A 136 6.96 -16.20 -6.80
C LEU A 136 6.49 -17.29 -5.83
N CYS A 137 6.66 -17.08 -4.52
CA CYS A 137 6.34 -18.07 -3.49
C CYS A 137 4.83 -18.23 -3.29
N TYR A 138 4.05 -17.15 -3.45
CA TYR A 138 2.61 -17.16 -3.20
C TYR A 138 1.75 -17.03 -4.47
N ARG A 139 2.29 -17.29 -5.67
CA ARG A 139 1.56 -17.21 -6.96
C ARG A 139 0.18 -17.88 -6.99
N GLY A 140 0.06 -19.07 -6.40
CA GLY A 140 -1.23 -19.78 -6.34
C GLY A 140 -2.23 -19.10 -5.40
N LEU A 141 -1.73 -18.48 -4.33
CA LEU A 141 -2.56 -17.75 -3.37
C LEU A 141 -2.98 -16.38 -3.94
N LEU A 142 -2.07 -15.66 -4.60
CA LEU A 142 -2.33 -14.34 -5.18
C LEU A 142 -3.40 -14.38 -6.29
N SER A 143 -3.33 -15.37 -7.18
CA SER A 143 -4.39 -15.61 -8.18
C SER A 143 -5.75 -15.90 -7.54
N THR A 144 -5.76 -16.73 -6.49
CA THR A 144 -6.99 -17.00 -5.72
C THR A 144 -7.53 -15.73 -5.05
N LEU A 145 -6.66 -14.91 -4.47
CA LEU A 145 -7.04 -13.63 -3.86
C LEU A 145 -7.67 -12.68 -4.89
N LEU A 146 -7.10 -12.57 -6.09
CA LEU A 146 -7.68 -11.72 -7.13
C LEU A 146 -9.03 -12.27 -7.63
N GLU A 147 -9.17 -13.58 -7.78
CA GLU A 147 -10.47 -14.18 -8.16
C GLU A 147 -11.54 -13.90 -7.10
N GLU A 148 -11.18 -13.93 -5.81
CA GLU A 148 -12.07 -13.56 -4.72
C GLU A 148 -12.54 -12.11 -4.82
N THR A 149 -11.68 -11.17 -5.27
CA THR A 149 -12.13 -9.78 -5.47
C THR A 149 -13.16 -9.68 -6.59
N TYR A 150 -12.96 -10.35 -7.72
CA TYR A 150 -13.95 -10.39 -8.81
C TYR A 150 -15.28 -10.99 -8.37
N ARG A 151 -15.24 -12.08 -7.59
CA ARG A 151 -16.44 -12.68 -7.02
C ARG A 151 -17.21 -11.71 -6.14
N THR A 152 -16.53 -10.86 -5.36
CA THR A 152 -17.20 -9.82 -4.55
C THR A 152 -17.98 -8.83 -5.42
N TYR A 153 -17.40 -8.37 -6.53
CA TYR A 153 -18.10 -7.49 -7.47
C TYR A 153 -19.29 -8.19 -8.15
N ARG A 154 -19.11 -9.45 -8.61
CA ARG A 154 -20.15 -10.22 -9.30
C ARG A 154 -21.30 -10.68 -8.40
N ALA A 155 -21.06 -10.84 -7.10
CA ALA A 155 -22.08 -11.29 -6.15
C ALA A 155 -23.16 -10.23 -5.87
N VAL A 156 -22.83 -8.95 -6.08
CA VAL A 156 -23.77 -7.84 -5.86
C VAL A 156 -24.77 -7.75 -7.00
N ARG A 157 -26.06 -7.81 -6.68
CA ARG A 157 -27.13 -7.70 -7.69
C ARG A 157 -27.20 -6.26 -8.22
N LEU A 158 -27.45 -6.10 -9.52
CA LEU A 158 -27.64 -4.79 -10.14
C LEU A 158 -28.84 -4.01 -9.56
N SER A 159 -29.83 -4.72 -9.04
CA SER A 159 -31.01 -4.14 -8.40
C SER A 159 -30.74 -3.53 -7.02
N ASP A 160 -29.64 -3.91 -6.35
CA ASP A 160 -29.33 -3.42 -5.00
C ASP A 160 -28.55 -2.11 -5.05
N THR A 161 -29.28 -1.00 -5.00
CA THR A 161 -28.71 0.36 -5.13
C THR A 161 -27.73 0.72 -4.01
N ARG A 162 -27.91 0.17 -2.79
CA ARG A 162 -27.03 0.44 -1.64
C ARG A 162 -25.67 -0.22 -1.85
N GLN A 163 -25.68 -1.51 -2.21
CA GLN A 163 -24.45 -2.26 -2.46
C GLN A 163 -23.71 -1.76 -3.72
N GLN A 164 -24.44 -1.41 -4.78
CA GLN A 164 -23.85 -0.83 -6.00
C GLN A 164 -23.13 0.50 -5.73
N ARG A 165 -23.70 1.34 -4.85
CA ARG A 165 -23.08 2.61 -4.46
C ARG A 165 -21.75 2.40 -3.73
N ILE A 166 -21.67 1.40 -2.87
CA ILE A 166 -20.43 0.99 -2.18
C ILE A 166 -19.36 0.63 -3.21
N LEU A 167 -19.68 -0.25 -4.17
CA LEU A 167 -18.74 -0.65 -5.22
C LEU A 167 -18.26 0.55 -6.05
N HIS A 168 -19.15 1.47 -6.44
CA HIS A 168 -18.77 2.67 -7.19
C HIS A 168 -17.86 3.60 -6.40
N TRP A 169 -18.07 3.74 -5.10
CA TRP A 169 -17.25 4.59 -4.25
C TRP A 169 -15.84 4.02 -4.13
N TYR A 170 -15.71 2.74 -3.75
CA TYR A 170 -14.41 2.09 -3.61
C TYR A 170 -13.65 1.96 -4.93
N THR A 171 -14.33 1.72 -6.05
CA THR A 171 -13.68 1.66 -7.36
C THR A 171 -13.09 3.02 -7.76
N ARG A 172 -13.81 4.11 -7.48
CA ARG A 172 -13.30 5.48 -7.71
C ARG A 172 -12.18 5.84 -6.75
N LEU A 173 -12.27 5.40 -5.49
CA LEU A 173 -11.19 5.57 -4.53
C LEU A 173 -9.93 4.82 -5.01
N PHE A 174 -10.08 3.58 -5.46
CA PHE A 174 -8.99 2.77 -6.00
C PHE A 174 -8.32 3.45 -7.20
N GLU A 175 -9.11 3.93 -8.16
CA GLU A 175 -8.59 4.66 -9.32
C GLU A 175 -7.80 5.90 -8.93
N ARG A 176 -8.32 6.72 -8.00
CA ARG A 176 -7.64 7.93 -7.51
C ARG A 176 -6.36 7.59 -6.75
N ALA A 177 -6.41 6.57 -5.89
CA ALA A 177 -5.24 6.10 -5.15
C ALA A 177 -4.13 5.60 -6.09
N VAL A 178 -4.49 4.80 -7.09
CA VAL A 178 -3.56 4.32 -8.13
C VAL A 178 -2.97 5.49 -8.92
N LEU A 179 -3.80 6.44 -9.36
CA LEU A 179 -3.34 7.58 -10.14
C LEU A 179 -2.38 8.45 -9.32
N LEU A 180 -2.77 8.81 -8.10
CA LEU A 180 -1.96 9.66 -7.22
C LEU A 180 -0.63 8.99 -6.88
N TYR A 181 -0.66 7.72 -6.44
CA TYR A 181 0.55 6.99 -6.08
C TYR A 181 1.48 6.75 -7.28
N SER A 182 0.92 6.39 -8.44
CA SER A 182 1.73 6.20 -9.65
C SER A 182 2.35 7.52 -10.12
N ALA A 183 1.59 8.62 -10.08
CA ALA A 183 2.07 9.93 -10.48
C ALA A 183 3.18 10.46 -9.55
N THR A 184 3.03 10.30 -8.23
CA THR A 184 4.06 10.73 -7.28
C THR A 184 5.32 9.89 -7.41
N PHE A 185 5.20 8.56 -7.45
CA PHE A 185 6.38 7.68 -7.49
C PHE A 185 7.11 7.74 -8.85
N MET A 186 6.38 7.74 -9.98
CA MET A 186 7.00 7.93 -11.30
C MET A 186 7.57 9.34 -11.44
N GLY A 187 6.89 10.37 -10.92
CA GLY A 187 7.39 11.74 -10.92
C GLY A 187 8.75 11.84 -10.23
N THR A 188 8.88 11.29 -9.01
CA THR A 188 10.16 11.23 -8.29
C THR A 188 11.22 10.44 -9.05
N ALA A 189 10.87 9.31 -9.67
CA ALA A 189 11.80 8.51 -10.46
C ALA A 189 12.33 9.27 -11.70
N VAL A 190 11.45 9.96 -12.43
CA VAL A 190 11.79 10.79 -13.59
C VAL A 190 12.68 11.96 -13.16
N ILE A 191 12.31 12.67 -12.09
CA ILE A 191 13.14 13.76 -11.55
C ILE A 191 14.52 13.23 -11.16
N GLY A 192 14.59 12.08 -10.47
CA GLY A 192 15.86 11.44 -10.10
C GLY A 192 16.74 11.09 -11.31
N ALA A 193 16.14 10.64 -12.42
CA ALA A 193 16.87 10.35 -13.65
C ALA A 193 17.46 11.61 -14.31
N PHE A 194 16.64 12.67 -14.44
CA PHE A 194 17.00 13.86 -15.22
C PHE A 194 17.72 14.96 -14.43
N LEU A 195 17.57 15.00 -13.10
CA LEU A 195 18.21 16.02 -12.26
C LEU A 195 19.74 16.04 -12.41
N PRO A 196 20.48 14.91 -12.38
CA PRO A 196 21.93 14.92 -12.60
C PRO A 196 22.32 15.38 -14.01
N LEU A 197 21.50 15.11 -15.02
CA LEU A 197 21.72 15.61 -16.38
C LEU A 197 21.57 17.14 -16.44
N GLY A 198 20.57 17.69 -15.75
CA GLY A 198 20.38 19.13 -15.62
C GLY A 198 21.57 19.82 -14.92
N ILE A 199 22.08 19.20 -13.85
CA ILE A 199 23.29 19.68 -13.15
C ILE A 199 24.49 19.65 -14.10
N TYR A 200 24.70 18.54 -14.81
CA TYR A 200 25.77 18.42 -15.78
C TYR A 200 25.72 19.50 -16.88
N LEU A 201 24.54 19.81 -17.40
CA LEU A 201 24.38 20.86 -18.41
C LEU A 201 24.61 22.28 -17.84
N ALA A 202 24.32 22.52 -16.57
CA ALA A 202 24.44 23.83 -15.94
C ALA A 202 25.85 24.13 -15.39
N THR A 203 26.48 23.16 -14.73
CA THR A 203 27.77 23.34 -14.03
C THR A 203 28.93 22.61 -14.69
N GLY A 204 28.66 21.68 -15.61
CA GLY A 204 29.65 20.76 -16.17
C GLY A 204 30.05 19.62 -15.22
N GLU A 205 29.50 19.57 -14.00
CA GLU A 205 29.82 18.55 -13.01
C GLU A 205 29.13 17.23 -13.31
N ARG A 206 29.88 16.13 -13.21
CA ARG A 206 29.37 14.78 -13.47
C ARG A 206 28.86 14.16 -12.17
N VAL A 207 27.55 14.08 -12.06
CA VAL A 207 26.86 13.44 -10.93
C VAL A 207 26.08 12.23 -11.44
N LEU A 208 26.13 11.13 -10.71
CA LEU A 208 25.37 9.92 -11.01
C LEU A 208 23.99 9.96 -10.30
N PRO A 209 22.91 9.52 -10.97
CA PRO A 209 21.57 9.40 -10.38
C PRO A 209 21.49 8.57 -9.08
N TYR A 210 22.26 7.48 -9.00
CA TYR A 210 22.36 6.59 -7.85
C TYR A 210 23.82 6.28 -7.51
N GLY A 211 24.05 5.79 -6.29
CA GLY A 211 25.39 5.50 -5.77
C GLY A 211 25.99 4.19 -6.29
N VAL A 212 25.49 3.67 -7.41
CA VAL A 212 25.90 2.35 -7.92
C VAL A 212 26.82 2.51 -9.11
N VAL A 213 28.00 1.90 -9.05
CA VAL A 213 29.00 1.95 -10.11
C VAL A 213 29.25 0.53 -10.63
N ILE A 214 29.34 0.38 -11.94
CA ILE A 214 29.65 -0.91 -12.57
C ILE A 214 31.08 -1.30 -12.16
N PRO A 215 31.29 -2.51 -11.63
CA PRO A 215 32.62 -2.95 -11.21
C PRO A 215 33.64 -2.82 -12.35
N TYR A 216 34.84 -2.36 -12.01
CA TYR A 216 35.96 -2.18 -12.94
C TYR A 216 35.78 -1.08 -14.01
N VAL A 217 34.74 -0.25 -13.93
CA VAL A 217 34.52 0.87 -14.85
C VAL A 217 34.79 2.20 -14.14
N ASN A 218 35.86 2.90 -14.53
CA ASN A 218 36.21 4.21 -13.96
C ASN A 218 35.12 5.26 -14.21
N GLU A 219 34.43 5.66 -13.16
CA GLU A 219 33.38 6.67 -13.11
C GLU A 219 33.87 8.08 -13.47
N THR A 220 35.16 8.36 -13.25
CA THR A 220 35.78 9.66 -13.59
C THR A 220 36.05 9.82 -15.09
N SER A 221 36.18 8.71 -15.83
CA SER A 221 36.34 8.72 -17.28
C SER A 221 35.03 9.09 -17.97
N ARG A 222 35.10 9.81 -19.10
CA ARG A 222 33.91 10.19 -19.88
C ARG A 222 33.11 8.96 -20.35
N GLN A 223 33.81 7.92 -20.77
CA GLN A 223 33.17 6.68 -21.23
C GLN A 223 32.56 5.91 -20.05
N GLY A 224 33.27 5.81 -18.93
CA GLY A 224 32.75 5.11 -17.75
C GLY A 224 31.56 5.83 -17.11
N TYR A 225 31.56 7.17 -17.06
CA TYR A 225 30.39 7.94 -16.64
C TYR A 225 29.17 7.64 -17.52
N ALA A 226 29.33 7.65 -18.85
CA ALA A 226 28.23 7.38 -19.78
C ALA A 226 27.66 5.96 -19.62
N MET A 227 28.53 4.95 -19.42
CA MET A 227 28.10 3.57 -19.18
C MET A 227 27.34 3.43 -17.86
N ASN A 228 27.85 4.02 -16.78
CA ASN A 228 27.19 4.00 -15.47
C ASN A 228 25.83 4.73 -15.52
N TYR A 229 25.78 5.89 -16.16
CA TYR A 229 24.55 6.64 -16.32
C TYR A 229 23.51 5.84 -17.13
N ALA A 230 23.91 5.22 -18.24
CA ALA A 230 23.02 4.37 -19.05
C ALA A 230 22.49 3.16 -18.28
N TYR A 231 23.35 2.50 -17.51
CA TYR A 231 22.95 1.39 -16.63
C TYR A 231 21.93 1.83 -15.58
N GLN A 232 22.19 2.94 -14.88
CA GLN A 232 21.28 3.45 -13.86
C GLN A 232 19.94 3.88 -14.44
N VAL A 233 19.93 4.58 -15.58
CA VAL A 233 18.68 4.92 -16.29
C VAL A 233 17.91 3.66 -16.70
N SER A 234 18.59 2.61 -17.16
CA SER A 234 17.95 1.32 -17.42
C SER A 234 17.26 0.76 -16.16
N CYS A 235 17.93 0.78 -15.01
CA CYS A 235 17.32 0.35 -13.74
C CYS A 235 16.06 1.18 -13.38
N ILE A 236 16.06 2.50 -13.62
CA ILE A 236 14.90 3.40 -13.42
C ILE A 236 13.75 3.08 -14.36
N VAL A 237 14.03 2.61 -15.58
CA VAL A 237 12.98 2.29 -16.54
C VAL A 237 12.18 1.06 -16.09
N TRP A 238 12.85 0.05 -15.52
CA TRP A 238 12.21 -1.23 -15.20
C TRP A 238 11.73 -1.37 -13.75
N THR A 239 12.44 -0.79 -12.77
CA THR A 239 12.17 -1.05 -11.34
C THR A 239 10.92 -0.34 -10.81
N PRO A 240 10.74 0.99 -10.99
CA PRO A 240 9.58 1.72 -10.48
C PRO A 240 8.24 1.19 -10.98
N PRO A 241 8.03 0.87 -12.28
CA PRO A 241 6.75 0.31 -12.73
C PRO A 241 6.37 -0.99 -12.01
N GLY A 242 7.34 -1.85 -11.69
CA GLY A 242 7.09 -3.10 -10.97
C GLY A 242 6.74 -2.89 -9.51
N LEU A 243 7.47 -2.00 -8.84
CA LEU A 243 7.15 -1.61 -7.47
C LEU A 243 5.76 -0.97 -7.40
N ILE A 244 5.44 -0.05 -8.32
CA ILE A 244 4.14 0.62 -8.37
C ILE A 244 3.01 -0.39 -8.59
N ALA A 245 3.16 -1.28 -9.59
CA ALA A 245 2.12 -2.24 -9.90
C ALA A 245 1.86 -3.20 -8.74
N SER A 246 2.93 -3.67 -8.06
CA SER A 246 2.81 -4.50 -6.85
C SER A 246 2.07 -3.77 -5.73
N GLU A 247 2.33 -2.48 -5.49
CA GLU A 247 1.64 -1.71 -4.45
C GLU A 247 0.17 -1.48 -4.80
N CYS A 248 -0.10 -1.14 -6.06
CA CYS A 248 -1.46 -0.94 -6.54
C CYS A 248 -2.30 -2.22 -6.41
N MET A 249 -1.68 -3.39 -6.57
CA MET A 249 -2.37 -4.65 -6.30
C MET A 249 -2.68 -4.84 -4.82
N MET A 250 -1.78 -4.44 -3.90
CA MET A 250 -2.08 -4.42 -2.47
C MET A 250 -3.26 -3.48 -2.17
N PHE A 251 -3.30 -2.27 -2.73
CA PHE A 251 -4.45 -1.36 -2.59
C PHE A 251 -5.76 -2.03 -3.05
N ALA A 252 -5.73 -2.76 -4.17
CA ALA A 252 -6.91 -3.46 -4.66
C ALA A 252 -7.43 -4.51 -3.67
N LEU A 253 -6.52 -5.28 -3.06
CA LEU A 253 -6.86 -6.31 -2.06
C LEU A 253 -7.41 -5.69 -0.79
N VAL A 254 -6.76 -4.65 -0.26
CA VAL A 254 -7.19 -3.95 0.96
C VAL A 254 -8.52 -3.24 0.78
N LEU A 255 -8.73 -2.55 -0.35
CA LEU A 255 -10.02 -1.94 -0.62
C LEU A 255 -11.12 -3.00 -0.81
N ASN A 256 -10.80 -4.20 -1.30
CA ASN A 256 -11.76 -5.29 -1.34
C ASN A 256 -12.15 -5.81 0.06
N ILE A 257 -11.22 -5.84 1.02
CA ILE A 257 -11.54 -6.09 2.44
C ILE A 257 -12.59 -5.07 2.92
N CYS A 258 -12.36 -3.79 2.62
CA CYS A 258 -13.27 -2.71 3.03
C CYS A 258 -14.65 -2.85 2.38
N ILE A 259 -14.70 -3.19 1.08
CA ILE A 259 -15.96 -3.49 0.37
C ILE A 259 -16.69 -4.63 1.09
N GLN A 260 -16.01 -5.75 1.38
CA GLN A 260 -16.64 -6.91 2.01
C GLN A 260 -17.19 -6.58 3.42
N TYR A 261 -16.48 -5.79 4.22
CA TYR A 261 -17.01 -5.29 5.50
C TYR A 261 -18.26 -4.42 5.33
N ASP A 262 -18.26 -3.48 4.39
CA ASP A 262 -19.41 -2.59 4.18
C ASP A 262 -20.62 -3.34 3.59
N LEU A 263 -20.39 -4.35 2.73
CA LEU A 263 -21.45 -5.23 2.25
C LEU A 263 -22.05 -6.07 3.39
N LEU A 264 -21.23 -6.62 4.28
CA LEU A 264 -21.68 -7.31 5.48
C LEU A 264 -22.48 -6.39 6.40
N ALA A 265 -22.06 -5.13 6.56
CA ALA A 265 -22.79 -4.13 7.35
C ALA A 265 -24.18 -3.84 6.74
N VAL A 266 -24.30 -3.76 5.41
CA VAL A 266 -25.60 -3.65 4.73
C VAL A 266 -26.48 -4.87 5.04
N GLN A 267 -25.93 -6.08 4.93
CA GLN A 267 -26.67 -7.31 5.23
C GLN A 267 -27.15 -7.38 6.70
N LEU A 268 -26.36 -6.84 7.65
CA LEU A 268 -26.74 -6.73 9.06
C LEU A 268 -27.89 -5.74 9.27
N LEU A 269 -27.87 -4.60 8.58
CA LEU A 269 -28.96 -3.62 8.64
C LEU A 269 -30.27 -4.22 8.11
N ASP A 270 -30.19 -4.94 6.99
CA ASP A 270 -31.35 -5.62 6.42
C ASP A 270 -31.88 -6.71 7.37
N LEU A 271 -30.98 -7.37 8.11
CA LEU A 271 -31.34 -8.36 9.12
C LEU A 271 -32.04 -7.70 10.31
N ASP A 272 -31.50 -6.58 10.82
CA ASP A 272 -32.09 -5.84 11.93
C ASP A 272 -33.50 -5.32 11.59
N GLU A 273 -33.69 -4.78 10.38
CA GLU A 273 -35.00 -4.36 9.90
C GLU A 273 -35.98 -5.55 9.90
N LEU A 274 -35.53 -6.71 9.43
CA LEU A 274 -36.34 -7.92 9.33
C LEU A 274 -36.72 -8.49 10.71
N ILE A 275 -35.84 -8.34 11.71
CA ILE A 275 -36.10 -8.70 13.10
C ILE A 275 -37.18 -7.80 13.70
N ARG A 276 -37.09 -6.48 13.49
CA ARG A 276 -37.96 -5.46 14.08
C ARG A 276 -39.35 -5.37 13.44
N ARG A 277 -39.53 -5.89 12.21
CA ARG A 277 -40.85 -5.93 11.55
C ARG A 277 -41.88 -6.67 12.41
N PRO A 278 -43.15 -6.20 12.48
CA PRO A 278 -44.23 -6.86 13.22
C PRO A 278 -44.39 -8.34 12.82
N LYS A 279 -44.80 -9.19 13.76
CA LYS A 279 -44.95 -10.64 13.55
C LYS A 279 -46.12 -10.91 12.62
N GLU A 280 -45.85 -11.26 11.36
CA GLU A 280 -46.92 -11.67 10.44
C GLU A 280 -46.84 -13.11 9.93
N ASP A 281 -45.70 -13.84 9.96
CA ASP A 281 -45.70 -15.22 9.42
C ASP A 281 -44.53 -16.13 9.80
N GLY A 282 -44.74 -17.45 9.72
CA GLY A 282 -43.71 -18.50 9.85
C GLY A 282 -42.60 -18.44 8.78
N THR A 283 -42.90 -17.80 7.63
CA THR A 283 -41.93 -17.52 6.55
C THR A 283 -40.82 -16.58 7.01
N ARG A 284 -41.10 -15.66 7.95
CA ARG A 284 -40.11 -14.70 8.49
C ARG A 284 -38.97 -15.39 9.23
N SER A 285 -39.28 -16.36 10.09
CA SER A 285 -38.25 -17.07 10.87
C SER A 285 -37.28 -17.84 9.97
N ARG A 286 -37.78 -18.44 8.88
CA ARG A 286 -36.94 -19.09 7.87
C ARG A 286 -36.04 -18.09 7.13
N LEU A 287 -36.56 -16.89 6.85
CA LEU A 287 -35.79 -15.83 6.19
C LEU A 287 -34.68 -15.26 7.08
N ILE A 288 -34.96 -15.03 8.38
CA ILE A 288 -33.97 -14.65 9.39
C ILE A 288 -32.84 -15.68 9.44
N ALA A 289 -33.19 -16.96 9.63
CA ALA A 289 -32.20 -18.03 9.74
C ALA A 289 -31.32 -18.14 8.48
N ARG A 290 -31.92 -17.96 7.29
CA ARG A 290 -31.20 -17.96 6.02
C ARG A 290 -30.25 -16.77 5.90
N GLN A 291 -30.71 -15.56 6.24
CA GLN A 291 -29.91 -14.35 6.17
C GLN A 291 -28.75 -14.38 7.17
N LEU A 292 -29.00 -14.81 8.41
CA LEU A 292 -27.96 -14.98 9.42
C LEU A 292 -26.89 -15.98 8.99
N ARG A 293 -27.29 -17.11 8.39
CA ARG A 293 -26.35 -18.10 7.85
C ARG A 293 -25.49 -17.53 6.72
N ASN A 294 -26.07 -16.70 5.86
CA ASN A 294 -25.33 -16.03 4.79
C ASN A 294 -24.30 -15.05 5.37
N ILE A 295 -24.69 -14.22 6.34
CA ILE A 295 -23.78 -13.26 7.01
C ILE A 295 -22.61 -13.99 7.66
N VAL A 296 -22.87 -15.09 8.38
CA VAL A 296 -21.79 -15.90 9.00
C VAL A 296 -20.85 -16.46 7.94
N ARG A 297 -21.39 -16.97 6.82
CA ARG A 297 -20.57 -17.51 5.73
C ARG A 297 -19.72 -16.42 5.08
N ASP A 298 -20.29 -15.25 4.84
CA ASP A 298 -19.61 -14.11 4.22
C ASP A 298 -18.54 -13.54 5.17
N GLN A 299 -18.80 -13.45 6.48
CA GLN A 299 -17.80 -13.08 7.48
C GLN A 299 -16.64 -14.09 7.53
N GLN A 300 -16.92 -15.40 7.49
CA GLN A 300 -15.88 -16.43 7.43
C GLN A 300 -15.05 -16.35 6.15
N ARG A 301 -15.68 -16.00 5.02
CA ARG A 301 -14.99 -15.77 3.75
C ARG A 301 -14.06 -14.56 3.86
N LEU A 302 -14.53 -13.45 4.41
CA LEU A 302 -13.73 -12.26 4.66
C LEU A 302 -12.54 -12.54 5.59
N MET A 303 -12.76 -13.25 6.70
CA MET A 303 -11.70 -13.63 7.63
C MET A 303 -10.64 -14.54 6.99
N ARG A 304 -11.03 -15.42 6.06
CA ARG A 304 -10.07 -16.20 5.27
C ARG A 304 -9.31 -15.33 4.28
N PHE A 305 -10.00 -14.41 3.61
CA PHE A 305 -9.40 -13.46 2.67
C PHE A 305 -8.32 -12.59 3.34
N ILE A 306 -8.62 -11.97 4.49
CA ILE A 306 -7.64 -11.19 5.28
C ILE A 306 -6.48 -12.08 5.74
N GLY A 307 -6.77 -13.29 6.22
CA GLY A 307 -5.74 -14.24 6.66
C GLY A 307 -4.77 -14.66 5.56
N ASN A 308 -5.27 -14.84 4.33
CA ASN A 308 -4.45 -15.18 3.17
C ASN A 308 -3.57 -14.00 2.71
N ILE A 309 -4.09 -12.77 2.79
CA ILE A 309 -3.29 -11.56 2.53
C ILE A 309 -2.17 -11.44 3.57
N GLU A 310 -2.51 -11.62 4.85
CA GLU A 310 -1.54 -11.58 5.94
C GLU A 310 -0.47 -12.67 5.80
N GLN A 311 -0.85 -13.90 5.46
CA GLN A 311 0.09 -14.99 5.24
C GLN A 311 1.11 -14.68 4.14
N SER A 312 0.66 -14.08 3.04
CA SER A 312 1.53 -13.77 1.91
C SER A 312 2.41 -12.55 2.15
N HIS A 313 1.93 -11.53 2.87
CA HIS A 313 2.61 -10.23 2.95
C HIS A 313 3.28 -9.93 4.28
N THR A 314 3.05 -10.68 5.37
CA THR A 314 3.57 -10.34 6.71
C THR A 314 5.09 -10.10 6.78
N ILE A 315 5.90 -10.92 6.09
CA ILE A 315 7.36 -10.75 6.04
C ILE A 315 7.75 -9.55 5.18
N MET A 316 7.10 -9.40 4.02
CA MET A 316 7.32 -8.28 3.12
C MET A 316 6.97 -6.94 3.77
N SER A 317 5.89 -6.87 4.54
CA SER A 317 5.52 -5.72 5.39
C SER A 317 6.64 -5.32 6.34
N GLY A 318 7.27 -6.30 7.00
CA GLY A 318 8.39 -6.05 7.90
C GLY A 318 9.62 -5.51 7.18
N VAL A 319 9.98 -6.11 6.04
CA VAL A 319 11.09 -5.64 5.20
C VAL A 319 10.83 -4.22 4.70
N GLU A 320 9.62 -3.91 4.27
CA GLU A 320 9.24 -2.58 3.78
C GLU A 320 9.36 -1.51 4.87
N VAL A 321 8.76 -1.75 6.05
CA VAL A 321 8.82 -0.79 7.16
C VAL A 321 10.25 -0.55 7.63
N LEU A 322 11.06 -1.61 7.76
CA LEU A 322 12.45 -1.49 8.18
C LEU A 322 13.31 -0.78 7.12
N SER A 323 13.16 -1.16 5.85
CA SER A 323 13.96 -0.60 4.76
C SER A 323 13.64 0.88 4.56
N LEU A 324 12.36 1.26 4.51
CA LEU A 324 11.95 2.67 4.41
C LEU A 324 12.41 3.48 5.63
N GLY A 325 12.29 2.92 6.83
CA GLY A 325 12.76 3.58 8.04
C GLY A 325 14.26 3.86 8.04
N MET A 326 15.06 2.87 7.65
CA MET A 326 16.52 3.04 7.52
C MET A 326 16.86 4.05 6.43
N GLN A 327 16.19 4.01 5.27
CA GLN A 327 16.40 4.99 4.20
C GLN A 327 16.12 6.43 4.66
N ILE A 328 15.05 6.66 5.44
CA ILE A 328 14.74 7.98 6.01
C ILE A 328 15.86 8.45 6.94
N VAL A 329 16.26 7.62 7.91
CA VAL A 329 17.33 7.96 8.88
C VAL A 329 18.65 8.26 8.18
N ILE A 330 19.02 7.42 7.23
CA ILE A 330 20.26 7.55 6.47
C ILE A 330 20.23 8.84 5.63
N THR A 331 19.14 9.12 4.93
CA THR A 331 19.02 10.32 4.09
C THR A 331 19.07 11.60 4.93
N LEU A 332 18.41 11.60 6.10
CA LEU A 332 18.47 12.71 7.05
C LEU A 332 19.90 12.97 7.55
N PHE A 333 20.67 11.92 7.80
CA PHE A 333 22.08 12.03 8.18
C PHE A 333 22.93 12.68 7.07
N VAL A 334 22.74 12.28 5.80
CA VAL A 334 23.47 12.88 4.66
C VAL A 334 23.13 14.36 4.48
N VAL A 335 21.84 14.72 4.56
CA VAL A 335 21.36 16.10 4.42
C VAL A 335 21.91 17.01 5.54
N GLN A 336 22.15 16.46 6.72
CA GLN A 336 22.76 17.20 7.83
C GLN A 336 24.24 17.52 7.56
N LEU A 337 24.99 16.56 7.01
CA LEU A 337 26.42 16.73 6.72
C LEU A 337 26.69 17.58 5.48
N SER A 338 25.84 17.47 4.45
CA SER A 338 26.02 18.12 3.17
C SER A 338 24.66 18.50 2.56
N LEU A 339 24.59 19.63 1.85
CA LEU A 339 23.37 20.02 1.15
C LEU A 339 23.15 19.08 -0.05
N TRP A 340 22.38 18.01 0.17
CA TRP A 340 22.08 17.01 -0.85
C TRP A 340 20.66 17.18 -1.39
N LEU A 341 20.53 17.89 -2.52
CA LEU A 341 19.25 18.22 -3.15
C LEU A 341 18.37 16.99 -3.46
N PRO A 342 18.89 15.88 -4.03
CA PRO A 342 18.10 14.64 -4.19
C PRO A 342 17.56 14.10 -2.86
N GLY A 343 18.35 14.14 -1.78
CA GLY A 343 17.94 13.68 -0.46
C GLY A 343 16.70 14.41 0.08
N LEU A 344 16.60 15.72 -0.17
CA LEU A 344 15.44 16.54 0.22
C LEU A 344 14.14 16.11 -0.50
N ALA A 345 14.23 15.59 -1.73
CA ALA A 345 13.08 15.05 -2.47
C ALA A 345 12.74 13.60 -2.08
N LEU A 346 13.74 12.82 -1.66
CA LEU A 346 13.57 11.41 -1.30
C LEU A 346 12.92 11.20 0.08
N ILE A 347 13.26 12.02 1.08
CA ILE A 347 12.68 11.93 2.43
C ILE A 347 11.13 11.98 2.43
N PRO A 348 10.47 12.99 1.82
CA PRO A 348 9.02 13.03 1.78
C PRO A 348 8.44 11.88 0.96
N THR A 349 9.16 11.40 -0.06
CA THR A 349 8.74 10.22 -0.84
C THR A 349 8.70 8.95 0.02
N PHE A 350 9.77 8.66 0.76
CA PHE A 350 9.83 7.47 1.63
C PHE A 350 8.85 7.56 2.79
N SER A 351 8.69 8.76 3.35
CA SER A 351 7.74 9.02 4.43
C SER A 351 6.30 8.84 3.95
N LEU A 352 5.96 9.33 2.75
CA LEU A 352 4.66 9.13 2.14
C LEU A 352 4.39 7.65 1.86
N GLN A 353 5.36 6.90 1.35
CA GLN A 353 5.21 5.47 1.12
C GLN A 353 4.96 4.71 2.43
N LEU A 354 5.74 4.99 3.48
CA LEU A 354 5.55 4.37 4.80
C LEU A 354 4.20 4.76 5.43
N PHE A 355 3.78 6.01 5.26
CA PHE A 355 2.48 6.50 5.72
C PHE A 355 1.33 5.76 5.03
N LEU A 356 1.35 5.68 3.68
CA LEU A 356 0.32 5.00 2.90
C LEU A 356 0.23 3.52 3.28
N PHE A 357 1.37 2.85 3.43
CA PHE A 357 1.42 1.46 3.85
C PHE A 357 0.78 1.25 5.24
N CYS A 358 1.14 2.09 6.23
CA CYS A 358 0.55 2.04 7.56
C CYS A 358 -0.94 2.41 7.59
N LEU A 359 -1.37 3.34 6.72
CA LEU A 359 -2.76 3.75 6.56
C LEU A 359 -3.65 2.58 6.13
N LEU A 360 -3.19 1.75 5.17
CA LEU A 360 -3.93 0.57 4.72
C LEU A 360 -4.26 -0.36 5.89
N GLY A 361 -3.28 -0.62 6.77
CA GLY A 361 -3.48 -1.46 7.95
C GLY A 361 -4.51 -0.87 8.92
N THR A 362 -4.43 0.43 9.20
CA THR A 362 -5.40 1.11 10.07
C THR A 362 -6.81 1.14 9.49
N VAL A 363 -6.97 1.28 8.17
CA VAL A 363 -8.29 1.22 7.54
C VAL A 363 -8.93 -0.17 7.72
N ILE A 364 -8.15 -1.26 7.62
CA ILE A 364 -8.64 -2.62 7.88
C ILE A 364 -9.08 -2.77 9.34
N GLU A 365 -8.23 -2.35 10.29
CA GLU A 365 -8.54 -2.38 11.73
C GLU A 365 -9.84 -1.62 12.02
N HIS A 366 -9.94 -0.39 11.50
CA HIS A 366 -11.11 0.45 11.73
C HIS A 366 -12.40 -0.12 11.13
N LYS A 367 -12.34 -0.74 9.95
CA LYS A 367 -13.48 -1.41 9.33
C LYS A 367 -13.91 -2.65 10.11
N GLY A 368 -12.95 -3.41 10.65
CA GLY A 368 -13.20 -4.53 11.54
C GLY A 368 -13.93 -4.11 12.82
N ASP A 369 -13.43 -3.07 13.50
CA ASP A 369 -14.03 -2.55 14.74
C ASP A 369 -15.44 -2.00 14.49
N THR A 370 -15.61 -1.21 13.42
CA THR A 370 -16.93 -0.66 13.05
C THR A 370 -17.94 -1.77 12.74
N PHE A 371 -17.49 -2.86 12.11
CA PHE A 371 -18.34 -4.02 11.88
C PHE A 371 -18.71 -4.72 13.21
N ALA A 372 -17.77 -4.85 14.15
CA ALA A 372 -18.06 -5.41 15.47
C ALA A 372 -19.12 -4.59 16.23
N ASP A 373 -19.02 -3.26 16.20
CA ASP A 373 -20.01 -2.35 16.77
C ASP A 373 -21.39 -2.52 16.10
N ALA A 374 -21.40 -2.64 14.77
CA ALA A 374 -22.63 -2.86 14.02
C ALA A 374 -23.30 -4.19 14.39
N VAL A 375 -22.53 -5.28 14.52
CA VAL A 375 -23.04 -6.58 15.01
C VAL A 375 -23.62 -6.42 16.42
N TYR A 376 -22.93 -5.72 17.31
CA TYR A 376 -23.42 -5.51 18.68
C TYR A 376 -24.77 -4.76 18.73
N SER A 377 -25.00 -3.83 17.80
CA SER A 377 -26.20 -2.97 17.76
C SER A 377 -27.49 -3.63 17.26
N VAL A 378 -27.40 -4.81 16.64
CA VAL A 378 -28.57 -5.55 16.12
C VAL A 378 -29.47 -5.96 17.29
N ALA A 379 -30.79 -5.98 17.07
CA ALA A 379 -31.79 -6.44 18.04
C ALA A 379 -31.79 -7.97 18.26
N TRP A 380 -30.61 -8.55 18.51
CA TRP A 380 -30.38 -9.99 18.61
C TRP A 380 -31.17 -10.67 19.75
N HIS A 381 -31.54 -9.92 20.79
CA HIS A 381 -32.39 -10.40 21.88
C HIS A 381 -33.81 -10.78 21.41
N GLN A 382 -34.26 -10.28 20.25
CA GLN A 382 -35.58 -10.59 19.66
C GLN A 382 -35.56 -11.82 18.74
N LEU A 383 -34.39 -12.40 18.50
CA LEU A 383 -34.22 -13.62 17.70
C LEU A 383 -34.75 -14.85 18.43
N SER A 384 -35.02 -15.92 17.68
CA SER A 384 -35.33 -17.23 18.26
C SER A 384 -34.15 -17.78 19.07
N PRO A 385 -34.36 -18.64 20.08
CA PRO A 385 -33.25 -19.22 20.86
C PRO A 385 -32.20 -19.95 20.02
N ALA A 386 -32.60 -20.53 18.88
CA ALA A 386 -31.68 -21.18 17.94
C ALA A 386 -30.83 -20.14 17.20
N ASP A 387 -31.46 -19.09 16.65
CA ASP A 387 -30.76 -18.03 15.92
C ASP A 387 -29.86 -17.19 16.83
N GLN A 388 -30.26 -16.97 18.10
CA GLN A 388 -29.43 -16.32 19.11
C GLN A 388 -28.10 -17.04 19.36
N ARG A 389 -28.06 -18.38 19.24
CA ARG A 389 -26.79 -19.13 19.38
C ARG A 389 -25.86 -18.86 18.21
N ILE A 390 -26.39 -18.82 16.99
CA ILE A 390 -25.62 -18.50 15.78
C ILE A 390 -25.15 -17.04 15.82
N PHE A 391 -26.02 -16.13 16.25
CA PHE A 391 -25.68 -14.71 16.38
C PHE A 391 -24.58 -14.47 17.43
N ARG A 392 -24.59 -15.20 18.54
CA ARG A 392 -23.49 -15.13 19.53
C ARG A 392 -22.15 -15.56 18.94
N LEU A 393 -22.12 -16.56 18.07
CA LEU A 393 -20.91 -16.94 17.34
C LEU A 393 -20.43 -15.80 16.43
N LEU A 394 -21.35 -15.18 15.68
CA LEU A 394 -21.08 -14.03 14.83
C LEU A 394 -20.43 -12.89 15.63
N LEU A 395 -21.03 -12.55 16.78
CA LEU A 395 -20.56 -11.49 17.69
C LEU A 395 -19.18 -11.81 18.28
N LEU A 396 -18.96 -13.05 18.74
CA LEU A 396 -17.68 -13.48 19.29
C LEU A 396 -16.56 -13.34 18.26
N VAL A 397 -16.82 -13.74 17.00
CA VAL A 397 -15.83 -13.64 15.92
C VAL A 397 -15.61 -12.20 15.49
N SER A 398 -16.66 -11.35 15.47
CA SER A 398 -16.51 -9.95 15.06
C SER A 398 -15.67 -9.13 16.02
N GLN A 399 -15.66 -9.47 17.31
CA GLN A 399 -14.83 -8.82 18.34
C GLN A 399 -13.33 -9.07 18.21
N GLN A 400 -12.92 -10.00 17.34
CA GLN A 400 -11.50 -10.30 17.07
C GLN A 400 -11.19 -10.09 15.58
N PRO A 401 -11.24 -8.85 15.08
CA PRO A 401 -10.93 -8.57 13.69
C PRO A 401 -9.48 -8.95 13.38
N LYS A 402 -9.27 -9.58 12.21
CA LYS A 402 -7.91 -9.85 11.72
C LYS A 402 -7.27 -8.55 11.26
N THR A 403 -5.99 -8.41 11.57
CA THR A 403 -5.19 -7.24 11.22
C THR A 403 -3.97 -7.66 10.42
N LEU A 404 -3.35 -6.69 9.73
CA LEU A 404 -2.07 -6.92 9.07
C LEU A 404 -0.92 -6.71 10.06
N THR A 405 0.15 -7.51 9.94
CA THR A 405 1.30 -7.40 10.82
C THR A 405 2.63 -7.42 10.07
N CYS A 406 3.65 -6.83 10.70
CA CYS A 406 5.05 -6.94 10.32
C CYS A 406 5.64 -8.17 11.02
N GLY A 407 5.97 -9.20 10.24
CA GLY A 407 6.63 -10.41 10.72
C GLY A 407 5.89 -11.12 11.86
N ARG A 408 4.55 -11.06 11.91
CA ARG A 408 3.71 -11.62 12.99
C ARG A 408 3.93 -11.04 14.38
N THR A 409 4.61 -9.91 14.50
CA THR A 409 4.94 -9.30 15.80
C THR A 409 4.18 -8.00 16.03
N THR A 410 4.25 -7.07 15.08
CA THR A 410 3.78 -5.70 15.25
C THR A 410 2.68 -5.40 14.25
N ARG A 411 1.56 -4.81 14.69
CA ARG A 411 0.45 -4.46 13.79
C ARG A 411 0.83 -3.30 12.87
N VAL A 412 0.52 -3.44 11.59
CA VAL A 412 0.66 -2.36 10.61
C VAL A 412 -0.44 -1.35 10.87
N SER A 413 -0.08 -0.16 11.35
CA SER A 413 -1.02 0.88 11.74
C SER A 413 -0.39 2.27 11.71
N LEU A 414 -1.20 3.32 11.66
CA LEU A 414 -0.73 4.70 11.81
C LEU A 414 -0.02 4.93 13.17
N LYS A 415 -0.38 4.17 14.21
CA LYS A 415 0.38 4.17 15.47
C LYS A 415 1.83 3.71 15.27
N LEU A 416 2.06 2.71 14.43
CA LEU A 416 3.42 2.29 14.05
C LEU A 416 4.16 3.41 13.31
N PHE A 417 3.50 4.07 12.35
CA PHE A 417 4.08 5.20 11.63
C PHE A 417 4.48 6.36 12.56
N VAL A 418 3.59 6.78 13.47
CA VAL A 418 3.86 7.85 14.44
C VAL A 418 5.04 7.48 15.34
N ASN A 419 5.04 6.26 15.90
CA ASN A 419 6.13 5.77 16.73
C ASN A 419 7.48 5.75 15.99
N MET A 420 7.49 5.32 14.72
CA MET A 420 8.71 5.33 13.90
C MET A 420 9.16 6.76 13.57
N SER A 421 8.24 7.64 13.22
CA SER A 421 8.54 9.05 12.92
C SER A 421 9.14 9.78 14.13
N GLN A 422 8.61 9.52 15.33
CA GLN A 422 9.18 10.04 16.59
C GLN A 422 10.62 9.54 16.82
N LYS A 423 10.88 8.26 16.55
CA LYS A 423 12.23 7.70 16.63
C LYS A 423 13.18 8.34 15.61
N PHE A 424 12.74 8.51 14.35
CA PHE A 424 13.54 9.18 13.32
C PHE A 424 13.89 10.61 13.72
N TYR A 425 12.92 11.35 14.26
CA TYR A 425 13.15 12.70 14.77
C TYR A 425 14.11 12.71 15.96
N SER A 426 13.97 11.79 16.91
CA SER A 426 14.89 11.67 18.05
C SER A 426 16.31 11.37 17.60
N ILE A 427 16.49 10.43 16.67
CA ILE A 427 17.80 10.11 16.07
C ILE A 427 18.36 11.35 15.37
N PHE A 428 17.55 12.06 14.57
CA PHE A 428 17.97 13.28 13.90
C PHE A 428 18.41 14.39 14.86
N MET A 429 17.65 14.60 15.95
CA MET A 429 18.00 15.59 16.96
C MET A 429 19.28 15.23 17.71
N MET A 430 19.48 13.95 18.03
CA MET A 430 20.73 13.45 18.60
C MET A 430 21.91 13.70 17.64
N LEU A 431 21.75 13.37 16.36
CA LEU A 431 22.77 13.62 15.34
C LEU A 431 23.09 15.10 15.15
N ARG A 432 22.12 16.00 15.37
CA ARG A 432 22.34 17.45 15.30
C ARG A 432 23.07 18.01 16.53
N SER A 433 22.99 17.31 17.66
CA SER A 433 23.64 17.74 18.92
C SER A 433 25.13 17.41 18.98
N PHE A 434 25.59 16.50 18.12
CA PHE A 434 27.00 16.26 17.82
C PHE A 434 27.46 17.16 16.66
#